data_AF-A0A1Y3N4U6-F1
#
_entry.id   AF-A0A1Y3N4U6-F1
#
_cell.length_a   1.000
_cell.length_b   1.000
_cell.length_c   1.000
_cell.angle_alpha   90.00
_cell.angle_beta   90.00
_cell.angle_gamma   90.00
#
_symmetry.space_group_name_H-M   'P 1'
#
loop_
_entity.id
_entity.type
_entity.pdbx_description
1 polymer ?
#
loop_
_entity_poly.entity_id
_entity_poly.type
_entity_poly.pdbx_seq_one_letter_code
_entity_poly.pdbx_strand_id
1 'polypeptide(L)'
;MNYNVDRLIRRSRVIGFFILEENYKDTESIRTGILETVVRLKTKYIPVLVKYTSEPASNTPVVVYYKNNINGTLTGTYVHYNGYELMSNFILWATQLYNTPTEQLILDEKNGKSIFDDYRYRIFSDNIMGKNFKLIMKETFEKIYANSKKNQESKALIIYILGISMVILSLALNFLGMTPLQKNVRNLRRKTTKLFKYIPRGSLKDIVSRYDDNIESITQLYDISFDNKKEGGFGFDGKEKIYG
;
A
#
# COMPACT_ATOMS: atom_id res chain seq x y z
N MET A 1 8.69 9.68 -21.85
CA MET A 1 9.32 10.46 -20.77
C MET A 1 10.51 11.32 -21.23
N ASN A 2 11.29 10.84 -22.21
CA ASN A 2 12.40 11.58 -22.85
C ASN A 2 12.00 12.95 -23.44
N TYR A 3 10.71 13.17 -23.73
CA TYR A 3 10.24 14.36 -24.45
C TYR A 3 10.51 15.69 -23.74
N ASN A 4 10.30 15.82 -22.42
CA ASN A 4 10.47 17.12 -21.74
C ASN A 4 11.94 17.50 -21.57
N VAL A 5 12.79 16.53 -21.24
CA VAL A 5 14.25 16.73 -21.15
C VAL A 5 14.81 17.05 -22.53
N ASP A 6 14.47 16.25 -23.55
CA ASP A 6 14.86 16.51 -24.94
C ASP A 6 14.33 17.85 -25.46
N ARG A 7 13.09 18.22 -25.11
CA ARG A 7 12.48 19.49 -25.52
C ARG A 7 13.20 20.67 -24.89
N LEU A 8 13.54 20.59 -23.60
CA LEU A 8 14.32 21.62 -22.93
C LEU A 8 15.69 21.76 -23.58
N ILE A 9 16.38 20.64 -23.79
CA ILE A 9 17.68 20.54 -24.47
C ILE A 9 17.65 21.19 -25.86
N ARG A 10 16.66 20.86 -26.68
CA ARG A 10 16.55 21.39 -28.05
C ARG A 10 16.28 22.89 -28.03
N ARG A 11 15.34 23.33 -27.18
CA ARG A 11 15.03 24.76 -27.01
C ARG A 11 16.24 25.55 -26.49
N SER A 12 16.98 24.95 -25.57
CA SER A 12 18.20 25.53 -25.00
C SER A 12 19.28 25.73 -26.06
N ARG A 13 19.38 24.84 -27.05
CA ARG A 13 20.31 25.04 -28.18
C ARG A 13 19.84 26.13 -29.13
N VAL A 14 18.56 26.11 -29.47
CA VAL A 14 17.97 26.96 -30.51
C VAL A 14 17.86 28.42 -30.07
N ILE A 15 17.61 28.69 -28.79
CA ILE A 15 17.47 30.06 -28.25
C ILE A 15 18.71 30.93 -28.52
N GLY A 16 19.91 30.34 -28.52
CA GLY A 16 21.14 31.10 -28.80
C GLY A 16 21.17 31.69 -30.22
N PHE A 17 20.59 31.01 -31.21
CA PHE A 17 20.49 31.54 -32.56
C PHE A 17 19.51 32.73 -32.64
N PHE A 18 18.38 32.63 -31.95
CA PHE A 18 17.41 33.73 -31.91
C PHE A 18 17.93 34.95 -31.14
N ILE A 19 18.79 34.74 -30.15
CA ILE A 19 19.50 35.82 -29.45
C ILE A 19 20.47 36.52 -30.41
N LEU A 20 21.25 35.76 -31.20
CA LEU A 20 22.15 36.31 -32.23
C LEU A 20 21.42 37.10 -33.32
N GLU A 21 20.22 36.66 -33.70
CA GLU A 21 19.37 37.34 -34.69
C GLU A 21 18.62 38.55 -34.10
N GLU A 22 18.81 38.87 -32.82
CA GLU A 22 18.11 39.93 -32.08
C GLU A 22 16.58 39.79 -32.13
N ASN A 23 16.07 38.58 -32.33
CA ASN A 23 14.64 38.32 -32.44
C ASN A 23 14.01 38.18 -31.05
N TYR A 24 13.56 39.31 -30.51
CA TYR A 24 12.96 39.40 -29.18
C TYR A 24 11.77 38.44 -28.99
N LYS A 25 10.83 38.45 -29.94
CA LYS A 25 9.55 37.73 -29.81
C LYS A 25 9.76 36.22 -29.73
N ASP A 26 10.59 35.68 -30.63
CA ASP A 26 10.85 34.24 -30.67
C ASP A 26 11.76 33.81 -29.52
N THR A 27 12.74 34.64 -29.14
CA THR A 27 13.58 34.39 -27.97
C THR A 27 12.75 34.31 -26.70
N GLU A 28 11.83 35.24 -26.47
CA GLU A 28 10.98 35.27 -25.27
C GLU A 28 10.00 34.08 -25.24
N SER A 29 9.44 33.70 -26.39
CA SER A 29 8.60 32.51 -26.53
C SER A 29 9.36 31.23 -26.17
N ILE A 30 10.61 31.09 -26.64
CA ILE A 30 11.45 29.94 -26.33
C ILE A 30 11.88 29.95 -24.87
N ARG A 31 12.30 31.09 -24.33
CA ARG A 31 12.70 31.27 -22.93
C ARG A 31 11.58 30.87 -21.98
N THR A 32 10.38 31.41 -22.20
CA THR A 32 9.17 31.06 -21.41
C THR A 32 8.88 29.57 -21.52
N GLY A 33 8.93 29.02 -22.73
CA GLY A 33 8.75 27.59 -22.96
C GLY A 33 9.79 26.70 -22.28
N ILE A 34 11.02 27.17 -22.08
CA ILE A 34 12.05 26.48 -21.29
C ILE A 34 11.66 26.52 -19.82
N LEU A 35 11.34 27.69 -19.28
CA LEU A 35 10.96 27.86 -17.87
C LEU A 35 9.72 27.04 -17.48
N GLU A 36 8.69 27.01 -18.33
CA GLU A 36 7.53 26.13 -18.14
C GLU A 36 7.92 24.65 -18.09
N THR A 37 8.87 24.24 -18.94
CA THR A 37 9.37 22.86 -18.95
C THR A 37 10.12 22.55 -17.67
N VAL A 38 10.94 23.49 -17.18
CA VAL A 38 11.62 23.39 -15.87
C VAL A 38 10.61 23.21 -14.74
N VAL A 39 9.53 24.02 -14.70
CA VAL A 39 8.46 23.89 -13.70
C VAL A 39 7.81 22.51 -13.77
N ARG A 40 7.54 21.98 -14.97
CA ARG A 40 6.99 20.62 -15.14
C ARG A 40 7.95 19.54 -14.65
N LEU A 41 9.26 19.68 -14.92
CA LEU A 41 10.28 18.75 -14.43
C LEU A 41 10.32 18.77 -12.89
N LYS A 42 10.33 19.97 -12.29
CA LYS A 42 10.34 20.14 -10.84
C LYS A 42 9.07 19.59 -10.17
N THR A 43 7.89 19.83 -10.73
CA THR A 43 6.62 19.46 -10.10
C THR A 43 6.22 18.00 -10.33
N LYS A 44 6.55 17.42 -11.50
CA LYS A 44 6.12 16.06 -11.86
C LYS A 44 7.21 15.01 -11.71
N TYR A 45 8.47 15.36 -12.00
CA TYR A 45 9.54 14.37 -12.08
C TYR A 45 10.31 14.25 -10.77
N ILE A 46 10.66 15.38 -10.14
CA ILE A 46 11.39 15.36 -8.85
C ILE A 46 10.67 14.53 -7.78
N PRO A 47 9.34 14.64 -7.56
CA PRO A 47 8.66 13.84 -6.53
C PRO A 47 8.69 12.32 -6.81
N VAL A 48 8.80 11.91 -8.07
CA VAL A 48 8.94 10.49 -8.44
C VAL A 48 10.37 10.04 -8.19
N LEU A 49 11.35 10.85 -8.59
CA LEU A 49 12.78 10.56 -8.49
C LEU A 49 13.31 10.63 -7.05
N VAL A 50 12.67 11.39 -6.16
CA VAL A 50 13.13 11.54 -4.77
C VAL A 50 13.16 10.21 -4.00
N LYS A 51 12.32 9.25 -4.41
CA LYS A 51 12.30 7.89 -3.84
C LYS A 51 13.52 7.05 -4.22
N TYR A 52 14.30 7.54 -5.18
CA TYR A 52 15.45 6.86 -5.78
C TYR A 52 16.74 7.66 -5.56
N THR A 53 16.76 8.56 -4.57
CA THR A 53 17.95 9.36 -4.21
C THR A 53 19.11 8.51 -3.71
N SER A 54 18.81 7.40 -3.05
CA SER A 54 19.81 6.45 -2.52
C SER A 54 20.30 5.44 -3.56
N GLU A 55 19.81 5.52 -4.80
CA GLU A 55 20.31 4.65 -5.87
C GLU A 55 21.76 5.00 -6.21
N PRO A 56 22.60 3.99 -6.53
CA PRO A 56 23.96 4.23 -6.98
C PRO A 56 23.97 5.07 -8.25
N ALA A 57 24.99 5.91 -8.38
CA ALA A 57 25.22 6.72 -9.56
C ALA A 57 25.34 5.86 -10.83
N SER A 58 24.95 6.42 -11.96
CA SER A 58 25.10 5.75 -13.26
C SER A 58 26.58 5.64 -13.62
N ASN A 59 26.93 4.56 -14.32
CA ASN A 59 28.26 4.40 -14.92
C ASN A 59 28.51 5.40 -16.06
N THR A 60 27.46 6.03 -16.58
CA THR A 60 27.59 7.07 -17.62
C THR A 60 28.06 8.38 -16.98
N PRO A 61 29.23 8.92 -17.37
CA PRO A 61 29.70 10.19 -16.85
C PRO A 61 28.98 11.37 -17.49
N VAL A 62 28.78 12.43 -16.72
CA VAL A 62 28.32 13.75 -17.18
C VAL A 62 29.50 14.71 -17.15
N VAL A 63 29.71 15.42 -18.26
CA VAL A 63 30.72 16.48 -18.34
C VAL A 63 30.17 17.72 -17.65
N VAL A 64 30.76 18.11 -16.52
CA VAL A 64 30.34 19.30 -15.75
C VAL A 64 31.45 20.33 -15.79
N TYR A 65 31.08 21.56 -16.11
CA TYR A 65 31.99 22.69 -16.13
C TYR A 65 31.80 23.55 -14.89
N TYR A 66 32.90 23.98 -14.29
CA TYR A 66 32.94 24.93 -13.19
C TYR A 66 33.79 26.13 -13.59
N LYS A 67 33.29 27.31 -13.28
CA LYS A 67 34.08 28.54 -13.39
C LYS A 67 34.85 28.72 -12.09
N ASN A 68 36.19 28.69 -12.16
CA ASN A 68 37.00 28.98 -10.99
C ASN A 68 36.90 30.48 -10.66
N ASN A 69 36.41 30.81 -9.47
CA ASN A 69 36.20 32.19 -9.02
C ASN A 69 37.50 32.99 -8.90
N ILE A 70 38.66 32.33 -8.81
CA ILE A 70 39.96 33.00 -8.60
C ILE A 70 40.61 33.37 -9.94
N ASN A 71 40.56 32.49 -10.93
CA ASN A 71 41.31 32.64 -12.19
C ASN A 71 40.41 32.85 -13.41
N GLY A 72 39.09 32.76 -13.25
CA GLY A 72 38.13 32.80 -14.35
C GLY A 72 38.19 31.60 -15.31
N THR A 73 39.13 30.67 -15.10
CA THR A 73 39.36 29.50 -15.94
C THR A 73 38.22 28.50 -15.80
N LEU A 74 37.73 28.03 -16.95
CA LEU A 74 36.74 26.96 -17.04
C LEU A 74 37.44 25.62 -16.79
N THR A 75 36.98 24.87 -15.79
CA THR A 75 37.48 23.51 -15.52
C THR A 75 36.36 22.51 -15.78
N GLY A 76 36.64 21.50 -16.60
CA GLY A 76 35.71 20.41 -16.91
C GLY A 76 36.06 19.18 -16.10
N THR A 77 35.06 18.53 -15.51
CA THR A 77 35.22 17.27 -14.78
C THR A 77 34.14 16.28 -15.18
N TYR A 78 34.45 14.99 -15.07
CA TYR A 78 33.48 13.93 -15.27
C TYR A 78 32.84 13.58 -13.92
N VAL A 79 31.53 13.77 -13.83
CA VAL A 79 30.76 13.49 -12.63
C VAL A 79 29.71 12.43 -12.93
N HIS A 80 29.60 11.45 -12.05
CA HIS A 80 28.60 10.41 -12.15
C HIS A 80 27.40 10.78 -11.28
N TYR A 81 26.22 10.86 -11.89
CA TYR A 81 24.98 11.21 -11.19
C TYR A 81 24.00 10.04 -11.23
N ASN A 82 23.20 9.91 -10.18
CA ASN A 82 21.94 9.17 -10.28
C ASN A 82 20.87 10.06 -10.96
N GLY A 83 19.73 9.47 -11.36
CA GLY A 83 18.71 10.22 -12.09
C GLY A 83 18.06 11.37 -11.30
N TYR A 84 18.04 11.30 -9.97
CA TYR A 84 17.54 12.38 -9.12
C TYR A 84 18.51 13.57 -9.09
N GLU A 85 19.78 13.30 -8.82
CA GLU A 85 20.85 14.31 -8.77
C GLU A 85 20.98 14.99 -10.11
N LEU A 86 20.99 14.20 -11.19
CA LEU A 86 21.05 14.70 -12.54
C LEU A 86 19.89 15.66 -12.82
N MET A 87 18.66 15.24 -12.55
CA MET A 87 17.48 16.06 -12.81
C MET A 87 17.49 17.34 -11.98
N SER A 88 17.94 17.26 -10.72
CA SER A 88 18.02 18.42 -9.82
C SER A 88 19.04 19.44 -10.30
N ASN A 89 20.24 18.98 -10.68
CA ASN A 89 21.28 19.84 -11.24
C ASN A 89 20.88 20.40 -12.60
N PHE A 90 20.24 19.59 -13.45
CA PHE A 90 19.73 20.01 -14.75
C PHE A 90 18.69 21.13 -14.62
N ILE A 91 17.76 21.02 -13.67
CA ILE A 91 16.80 22.08 -13.32
C ILE A 91 17.53 23.33 -12.85
N LEU A 92 18.51 23.19 -11.94
CA LEU A 92 19.29 24.32 -11.42
C LEU A 92 20.02 25.07 -12.54
N TRP A 93 20.75 24.35 -13.40
CA TRP A 93 21.48 24.96 -14.53
C TRP A 93 20.53 25.67 -15.50
N ALA A 94 19.39 25.04 -15.83
CA ALA A 94 18.41 25.63 -16.74
C ALA A 94 17.75 26.88 -16.15
N THR A 95 17.37 26.85 -14.86
CA THR A 95 16.83 28.03 -14.19
C THR A 95 17.85 29.15 -14.16
N GLN A 96 19.08 28.88 -13.73
CA GLN A 96 20.08 29.94 -13.60
C GLN A 96 20.51 30.54 -14.95
N LEU A 97 20.41 29.78 -16.05
CA LEU A 97 20.72 30.27 -17.39
C LEU A 97 19.57 31.09 -18.00
N TYR A 98 18.32 30.65 -17.84
CA TYR A 98 17.16 31.23 -18.55
C TYR A 98 16.27 32.14 -17.70
N ASN A 99 16.58 32.33 -16.42
CA ASN A 99 15.86 33.28 -15.57
C ASN A 99 16.21 34.75 -15.88
N THR A 100 17.29 35.00 -16.62
CA THR A 100 17.63 36.32 -17.15
C THR A 100 16.57 36.76 -18.18
N PRO A 101 16.04 38.00 -18.12
CA PRO A 101 15.10 38.51 -19.11
C PRO A 101 15.69 38.51 -20.53
N THR A 102 14.84 38.29 -21.54
CA THR A 102 15.27 38.26 -22.95
C THR A 102 15.96 39.55 -23.39
N GLU A 103 15.48 40.70 -22.92
CA GLU A 103 16.07 42.02 -23.21
C GLU A 103 17.54 42.07 -22.78
N GLN A 104 17.83 41.56 -21.58
CA GLN A 104 19.18 41.51 -21.03
C GLN A 104 20.04 40.49 -21.78
N LEU A 105 19.49 39.34 -22.18
CA LEU A 105 20.23 38.33 -22.96
C LEU A 105 20.69 38.88 -24.32
N ILE A 106 19.81 39.63 -25.02
CA ILE A 106 20.15 40.27 -26.30
C ILE A 106 21.17 41.40 -26.07
N LEU A 107 21.01 42.19 -25.00
CA LEU A 107 21.95 43.25 -24.65
C LEU A 107 23.34 42.70 -24.30
N ASP A 108 23.40 41.58 -23.57
CA ASP A 108 24.65 40.92 -23.22
C ASP A 108 25.37 40.41 -24.48
N GLU A 109 24.65 39.84 -25.45
CA GLU A 109 25.22 39.43 -26.74
C GLU A 109 25.79 40.63 -27.51
N LYS A 110 25.08 41.76 -27.56
CA LYS A 110 25.57 43.01 -28.15
C LYS A 110 26.84 43.54 -27.48
N ASN A 111 26.97 43.31 -26.18
CA ASN A 111 28.14 43.69 -25.39
C ASN A 111 29.27 42.65 -25.46
N GLY A 112 29.17 41.65 -26.33
CA GLY A 112 30.18 40.61 -26.53
C GLY A 112 30.17 39.50 -25.47
N LYS A 113 29.14 39.42 -24.62
CA LYS A 113 28.94 38.31 -23.67
C LYS A 113 27.99 37.29 -24.27
N SER A 114 28.55 36.35 -25.02
CA SER A 114 27.73 35.38 -25.73
C SER A 114 27.12 34.33 -24.79
N ILE A 115 25.86 33.94 -25.04
CA ILE A 115 25.23 32.83 -24.29
C ILE A 115 25.97 31.50 -24.47
N PHE A 116 26.67 31.33 -25.60
CA PHE A 116 27.46 30.12 -25.90
C PHE A 116 28.73 30.00 -25.03
N ASP A 117 29.19 31.11 -24.45
CA ASP A 117 30.32 31.13 -23.52
C ASP A 117 29.94 30.78 -22.09
N ASP A 118 28.63 30.73 -21.80
CA ASP A 118 28.16 30.29 -20.50
C ASP A 118 28.48 28.81 -20.27
N TYR A 119 29.16 28.52 -19.16
CA TYR A 119 29.54 27.16 -18.80
C TYR A 119 28.33 26.22 -18.70
N ARG A 120 27.15 26.72 -18.31
CA ARG A 120 25.91 25.94 -18.21
C ARG A 120 25.39 25.57 -19.59
N TYR A 121 25.51 26.48 -20.57
CA TYR A 121 25.19 26.19 -21.96
C TYR A 121 26.10 25.07 -22.49
N ARG A 122 27.40 25.14 -22.19
CA ARG A 122 28.38 24.09 -22.56
C ARG A 122 28.07 22.74 -21.92
N ILE A 123 27.69 22.72 -20.64
CA ILE A 123 27.21 21.49 -19.97
C ILE A 123 26.05 20.87 -20.75
N PHE A 124 25.07 21.68 -21.18
CA PHE A 124 23.99 21.15 -22.00
C PHE A 124 24.52 20.60 -23.32
N SER A 125 25.25 21.41 -24.09
CA SER A 125 25.76 21.04 -25.42
C SER A 125 26.51 19.71 -25.44
N ASP A 126 27.49 19.54 -24.56
CA ASP A 126 28.42 18.41 -24.63
C ASP A 126 27.76 17.10 -24.17
N ASN A 127 26.90 17.17 -23.16
CA ASN A 127 26.16 16.00 -22.68
C ASN A 127 24.99 15.61 -23.60
N ILE A 128 24.52 16.52 -24.46
CA ILE A 128 23.59 16.19 -25.54
C ILE A 128 24.32 15.39 -26.63
N MET A 129 25.50 15.84 -27.04
CA MET A 129 26.30 15.16 -28.06
C MET A 129 26.66 13.73 -27.61
N GLY A 130 27.08 13.57 -26.35
CA GLY A 130 27.37 12.25 -25.75
C GLY A 130 26.12 11.41 -25.41
N LYS A 131 24.91 11.97 -25.52
CA LYS A 131 23.64 11.37 -25.08
C LYS A 131 23.63 10.97 -23.59
N ASN A 132 24.54 11.54 -22.78
CA ASN A 132 24.76 11.16 -21.38
C ASN A 132 23.48 11.33 -20.56
N PHE A 133 22.80 12.48 -20.70
CA PHE A 133 21.54 12.74 -19.99
C PHE A 133 20.45 11.71 -20.32
N LYS A 134 20.35 11.33 -21.60
CA LYS A 134 19.36 10.37 -22.05
C LYS A 134 19.62 8.98 -21.46
N LEU A 135 20.88 8.55 -21.43
CA LEU A 135 21.28 7.24 -20.90
C LEU A 135 20.99 7.15 -19.39
N ILE A 136 21.42 8.12 -18.61
CA ILE A 136 21.20 8.14 -17.15
C ILE A 136 19.71 8.14 -16.81
N MET A 137 18.93 8.97 -17.53
CA MET A 137 17.47 9.00 -17.32
C MET A 137 16.79 7.70 -17.76
N LYS A 138 17.25 7.07 -18.84
CA LYS A 138 16.73 5.78 -19.29
C LYS A 138 16.99 4.69 -18.25
N GLU A 139 18.23 4.55 -17.79
CA GLU A 139 18.61 3.59 -16.74
C GLU A 139 17.78 3.79 -15.48
N THR A 140 17.62 5.04 -15.04
CA THR A 140 16.82 5.37 -13.86
C THR A 140 15.36 4.93 -14.05
N PHE A 141 14.73 5.23 -15.19
CA PHE A 141 13.34 4.85 -15.42
C PHE A 141 13.13 3.35 -15.63
N GLU A 142 14.11 2.64 -16.20
CA GLU A 142 14.08 1.18 -16.29
C GLU A 142 14.09 0.55 -14.89
N LYS A 143 14.92 1.05 -13.97
CA LYS A 143 14.91 0.64 -12.55
C LYS A 143 13.57 0.95 -11.87
N ILE A 144 13.02 2.15 -12.07
CA ILE A 144 11.72 2.55 -11.52
C ILE A 144 10.62 1.59 -12.01
N TYR A 145 10.62 1.27 -13.29
CA TYR A 145 9.65 0.36 -13.90
C TYR A 145 9.80 -1.06 -13.35
N ALA A 146 11.03 -1.57 -13.26
CA ALA A 146 11.31 -2.89 -12.69
C ALA A 146 10.86 -3.00 -11.23
N ASN A 147 11.16 -1.99 -10.40
CA ASN A 147 10.70 -1.93 -9.01
C ASN A 147 9.19 -1.84 -8.90
N SER A 148 8.53 -1.09 -9.78
CA SER A 148 7.07 -0.98 -9.82
C SER A 148 6.43 -2.31 -10.18
N LYS A 149 6.97 -3.03 -11.18
CA LYS A 149 6.52 -4.36 -11.58
C LYS A 149 6.69 -5.37 -10.44
N LYS A 150 7.87 -5.42 -9.82
CA LYS A 150 8.15 -6.31 -8.67
C LYS A 150 7.20 -6.03 -7.49
N ASN A 151 6.93 -4.76 -7.20
CA ASN A 151 5.98 -4.37 -6.15
C ASN A 151 4.54 -4.78 -6.50
N GLN A 152 4.14 -4.68 -7.76
CA GLN A 152 2.81 -5.12 -8.20
C GLN A 152 2.67 -6.65 -8.10
N GLU A 153 3.67 -7.40 -8.53
CA GLU A 153 3.72 -8.85 -8.40
C GLU A 153 3.67 -9.28 -6.92
N SER A 154 4.42 -8.60 -6.05
CA SER A 154 4.41 -8.85 -4.60
C SER A 154 3.03 -8.59 -3.99
N LYS A 155 2.34 -7.50 -4.39
CA LYS A 155 0.97 -7.22 -3.94
C LYS A 155 -0.01 -8.27 -4.41
N ALA A 156 0.09 -8.72 -5.65
CA ALA A 156 -0.77 -9.79 -6.18
C ALA A 156 -0.57 -11.08 -5.39
N LEU A 157 0.68 -11.45 -5.11
CA LEU A 157 1.01 -12.63 -4.30
C LEU A 157 0.42 -12.54 -2.88
N ILE A 158 0.47 -11.38 -2.23
CA ILE A 158 -0.15 -11.17 -0.91
C ILE A 158 -1.67 -11.38 -0.99
N ILE A 159 -2.33 -10.83 -2.02
CA ILE A 159 -3.78 -11.01 -2.23
C ILE A 159 -4.11 -12.49 -2.42
N TYR A 160 -3.32 -13.22 -3.20
CA TYR A 160 -3.52 -14.66 -3.39
C TYR A 160 -3.39 -15.45 -2.07
N ILE A 161 -2.36 -15.18 -1.26
CA ILE A 161 -2.18 -15.84 0.04
C ILE A 161 -3.37 -15.54 0.97
N LEU A 162 -3.79 -14.28 1.05
CA LEU A 162 -4.94 -13.90 1.87
C LEU A 162 -6.22 -14.58 1.39
N GLY A 163 -6.46 -14.60 0.07
CA GLY A 163 -7.62 -15.28 -0.52
C GLY A 163 -7.65 -16.77 -0.20
N ILE A 164 -6.53 -17.47 -0.38
CA ILE A 164 -6.41 -18.90 -0.04
C ILE A 164 -6.64 -19.11 1.46
N SER A 165 -6.06 -18.27 2.32
CA SER A 165 -6.23 -18.39 3.77
C SER A 165 -7.68 -18.26 4.19
N MET A 166 -8.44 -17.32 3.60
CA MET A 166 -9.87 -17.14 3.89
C MET A 166 -10.70 -18.36 3.46
N VAL A 167 -10.38 -18.95 2.30
CA VAL A 167 -11.06 -20.18 1.83
C VAL A 167 -10.80 -21.34 2.78
N ILE A 168 -9.55 -21.53 3.23
CA ILE A 168 -9.20 -22.58 4.19
C ILE A 168 -9.91 -22.36 5.53
N LEU A 169 -9.92 -21.12 6.05
CA LEU A 169 -10.65 -20.77 7.27
C LEU A 169 -12.15 -21.02 7.14
N SER A 170 -12.75 -20.69 6.00
CA SER A 170 -14.17 -20.97 5.72
C SER A 170 -14.47 -22.47 5.70
N LEU A 171 -13.62 -23.28 5.07
CA LEU A 171 -13.73 -24.73 5.08
C LEU A 171 -13.57 -25.30 6.51
N ALA A 172 -12.61 -24.80 7.28
CA ALA A 172 -12.39 -25.21 8.65
C ALA A 172 -13.60 -24.90 9.55
N LEU A 173 -14.22 -23.73 9.41
CA LEU A 173 -15.45 -23.37 10.14
C LEU A 173 -16.63 -24.29 9.78
N ASN A 174 -16.79 -24.64 8.50
CA ASN A 174 -17.82 -25.59 8.08
C ASN A 174 -17.59 -26.99 8.68
N PHE A 175 -16.36 -27.49 8.63
CA PHE A 175 -16.04 -28.84 9.12
C PHE A 175 -16.03 -28.93 10.65
N LEU A 176 -15.35 -28.01 11.33
CA LEU A 176 -15.18 -28.04 12.79
C LEU A 176 -16.33 -27.39 13.55
N GLY A 177 -17.06 -26.46 12.95
CA GLY A 177 -18.18 -25.75 13.59
C GLY A 177 -19.53 -26.36 13.22
N MET A 178 -19.92 -26.23 11.96
CA MET A 178 -21.28 -26.57 11.53
C MET A 178 -21.56 -28.07 11.60
N THR A 179 -20.60 -28.91 11.23
CA THR A 179 -20.78 -30.38 11.22
C THR A 179 -21.08 -30.97 12.61
N PRO A 180 -20.31 -30.67 13.68
CA PRO A 180 -20.65 -31.16 15.02
C PRO A 180 -21.91 -30.51 15.59
N LEU A 181 -22.19 -29.24 15.28
CA LEU A 181 -23.47 -28.58 15.65
C LEU A 181 -24.66 -29.33 15.06
N GLN A 182 -24.65 -29.64 13.77
CA GLN A 182 -25.71 -30.43 13.12
C GLN A 182 -25.84 -31.82 13.73
N LYS A 183 -24.72 -32.49 14.06
CA LYS A 183 -24.73 -33.80 14.73
C LYS A 183 -25.37 -33.73 16.12
N ASN A 184 -25.03 -32.71 16.91
CA ASN A 184 -25.58 -32.49 18.25
C ASN A 184 -27.07 -32.16 18.20
N VAL A 185 -27.51 -31.29 17.29
CA VAL A 185 -28.93 -30.98 17.08
C VAL A 185 -29.73 -32.23 16.66
N ARG A 186 -29.20 -33.05 15.75
CA ARG A 186 -29.84 -34.33 15.38
C ARG A 186 -29.93 -35.29 16.56
N ASN A 187 -28.91 -35.35 17.40
CA ASN A 187 -28.92 -36.20 18.60
C ASN A 187 -29.91 -35.71 19.65
N LEU A 188 -29.99 -34.39 19.89
CA LEU A 188 -31.00 -33.78 20.75
C LEU A 188 -32.40 -34.09 20.23
N ARG A 189 -32.67 -33.82 18.95
CA ARG A 189 -33.96 -34.14 18.32
C ARG A 189 -34.34 -35.61 18.51
N ARG A 190 -33.42 -36.55 18.27
CA ARG A 190 -33.66 -38.00 18.50
C ARG A 190 -33.97 -38.33 19.96
N LYS A 191 -33.24 -37.74 20.92
CA LYS A 191 -33.50 -37.92 22.36
C LYS A 191 -34.87 -37.38 22.74
N THR A 192 -35.22 -36.18 22.27
CA THR A 192 -36.53 -35.56 22.49
C THR A 192 -37.65 -36.42 21.90
N THR A 193 -37.53 -36.86 20.64
CA THR A 193 -38.53 -37.75 20.02
C THR A 193 -38.66 -39.09 20.75
N LYS A 194 -37.57 -39.67 21.27
CA LYS A 194 -37.64 -40.87 22.11
C LYS A 194 -38.38 -40.60 23.42
N LEU A 195 -38.10 -39.48 24.10
CA LEU A 195 -38.84 -39.04 25.29
C LEU A 195 -40.34 -38.91 25.01
N PHE A 196 -40.71 -38.27 23.91
CA PHE A 196 -42.12 -38.17 23.47
C PHE A 196 -42.76 -39.52 23.11
N LYS A 197 -41.96 -40.53 22.73
CA LYS A 197 -42.46 -41.90 22.50
C LYS A 197 -42.83 -42.62 23.81
N TYR A 198 -42.21 -42.24 24.93
CA TYR A 198 -42.50 -42.78 26.25
C TYR A 198 -43.58 -42.01 27.02
N ILE A 199 -44.05 -40.88 26.47
CA ILE A 199 -45.30 -40.28 26.94
C ILE A 199 -46.43 -41.20 26.47
N PRO A 200 -47.25 -41.77 27.37
CA PRO A 200 -48.30 -42.70 27.00
C PRO A 200 -49.24 -42.00 26.01
N ARG A 201 -49.46 -42.61 24.85
CA ARG A 201 -50.46 -42.17 23.85
C ARG A 201 -51.89 -42.50 24.30
N GLY A 202 -52.17 -42.40 25.60
CA GLY A 202 -53.53 -42.45 26.13
C GLY A 202 -54.18 -41.09 25.94
N SER A 203 -55.51 -41.06 25.82
CA SER A 203 -56.21 -39.77 25.90
C SER A 203 -55.91 -39.13 27.26
N LEU A 204 -55.99 -37.81 27.38
CA LEU A 204 -55.83 -37.09 28.67
C LEU A 204 -56.66 -37.75 29.80
N LYS A 205 -57.77 -38.42 29.44
CA LYS A 205 -58.64 -39.19 30.31
C LYS A 205 -58.00 -40.47 30.90
N ASP A 206 -57.16 -41.18 30.13
CA ASP A 206 -56.45 -42.39 30.61
C ASP A 206 -55.28 -42.06 31.53
N ILE A 207 -54.68 -40.88 31.34
CA ILE A 207 -53.63 -40.38 32.22
C ILE A 207 -54.24 -39.93 33.55
N VAL A 208 -55.39 -39.25 33.52
CA VAL A 208 -56.12 -38.84 34.73
C VAL A 208 -56.67 -40.04 35.52
N SER A 209 -57.22 -41.07 34.86
CA SER A 209 -57.76 -42.23 35.58
C SER A 209 -56.70 -42.98 36.40
N ARG A 210 -55.46 -43.06 35.91
CA ARG A 210 -54.35 -43.68 36.66
C ARG A 210 -53.87 -42.84 37.85
N TYR A 211 -54.16 -41.53 37.86
CA TYR A 211 -53.91 -40.69 39.03
C TYR A 211 -55.03 -40.83 40.06
N ASP A 212 -56.29 -40.98 39.63
CA ASP A 212 -57.41 -41.26 40.53
C ASP A 212 -57.25 -42.62 41.23
N ASP A 213 -56.87 -43.68 40.50
CA ASP A 213 -56.58 -45.00 41.09
C ASP A 213 -55.41 -44.95 42.11
N ASN A 214 -54.42 -44.09 41.87
CA ASN A 214 -53.30 -43.87 42.79
C ASN A 214 -53.68 -43.02 44.01
N ILE A 215 -54.60 -42.08 43.87
CA ILE A 215 -55.14 -41.31 45.01
C ILE A 215 -56.01 -42.22 45.88
N GLU A 216 -56.84 -43.09 45.28
CA GLU A 216 -57.69 -44.03 46.02
C GLU A 216 -56.86 -45.07 46.80
N SER A 217 -55.75 -45.57 46.22
CA SER A 217 -54.82 -46.45 46.93
C SER A 217 -54.01 -45.76 48.04
N ILE A 218 -53.66 -44.48 47.89
CA ILE A 218 -53.06 -43.69 48.98
C ILE A 218 -54.09 -43.42 50.09
N THR A 219 -55.35 -43.19 49.73
CA THR A 219 -56.44 -42.96 50.70
C THR A 219 -56.73 -44.24 51.49
N GLN A 220 -56.74 -45.41 50.84
CA GLN A 220 -56.83 -46.72 51.50
C GLN A 220 -55.63 -47.01 52.42
N LEU A 221 -54.41 -46.59 52.03
CA LEU A 221 -53.23 -46.73 52.88
C LEU A 221 -53.31 -45.85 54.13
N TYR A 222 -53.89 -44.65 54.01
CA TYR A 222 -54.07 -43.73 55.13
C TYR A 222 -55.20 -44.16 56.09
N ASP A 223 -56.29 -44.76 55.59
CA ASP A 223 -57.36 -45.33 56.43
C ASP A 223 -56.85 -46.52 57.29
N ILE A 224 -55.98 -47.36 56.74
CA ILE A 224 -55.36 -48.48 57.49
C ILE A 224 -54.37 -47.97 58.57
N SER A 225 -53.84 -46.75 58.42
CA SER A 225 -52.86 -46.17 59.33
C SER A 225 -53.44 -45.51 60.59
N PHE A 226 -54.75 -45.29 60.65
CA PHE A 226 -55.42 -44.74 61.83
C PHE A 226 -55.86 -45.80 62.84
N ASP A 227 -56.12 -47.04 62.40
CA ASP A 227 -56.57 -48.14 63.28
C ASP A 227 -55.43 -48.91 63.97
N ASN A 228 -54.19 -48.83 63.48
CA ASN A 228 -53.06 -49.59 64.03
C ASN A 228 -52.19 -48.83 65.05
N LYS A 229 -52.62 -47.68 65.55
CA LYS A 229 -51.90 -46.88 66.58
C LYS A 229 -52.24 -47.30 68.02
N LYS A 230 -52.17 -48.60 68.31
CA LYS A 230 -52.06 -49.15 69.68
C LYS A 230 -51.23 -50.43 69.64
N GLU A 231 -49.90 -50.29 69.57
CA GLU A 231 -48.92 -51.14 70.27
C GLU A 231 -47.49 -50.64 69.97
N GLY A 232 -46.63 -50.73 70.99
CA GLY A 232 -45.36 -49.98 71.17
C GLY A 232 -44.30 -50.15 70.07
N GLY A 233 -43.27 -49.32 69.97
CA GLY A 233 -42.53 -48.60 71.01
C GLY A 233 -41.06 -49.08 71.00
N PHE A 234 -40.12 -48.15 70.81
CA PHE A 234 -38.64 -48.26 70.89
C PHE A 234 -37.91 -48.97 69.73
N GLY A 235 -36.77 -48.49 69.21
CA GLY A 235 -35.94 -47.33 69.56
C GLY A 235 -34.66 -47.29 68.71
N PHE A 236 -34.14 -46.06 68.51
CA PHE A 236 -32.76 -45.55 68.39
C PHE A 236 -31.60 -46.56 68.19
N ASP A 237 -30.55 -46.31 67.39
CA ASP A 237 -29.57 -45.20 67.41
C ASP A 237 -28.65 -45.42 66.16
N GLY A 238 -27.98 -44.50 65.47
CA GLY A 238 -27.33 -43.27 65.90
C GLY A 238 -25.86 -43.27 65.41
N LYS A 239 -25.53 -42.26 64.58
CA LYS A 239 -24.21 -41.62 64.36
C LYS A 239 -23.17 -42.29 63.43
N GLU A 240 -22.84 -41.67 62.30
CA GLU A 240 -21.94 -40.50 62.06
C GLU A 240 -20.45 -40.84 62.13
N LYS A 241 -19.72 -40.57 61.03
CA LYS A 241 -18.39 -39.95 61.07
C LYS A 241 -18.04 -39.28 59.74
N ILE A 242 -17.59 -38.04 59.88
CA ILE A 242 -17.20 -37.03 58.90
C ILE A 242 -15.70 -37.18 58.58
N TYR A 243 -15.27 -36.36 57.62
CA TYR A 243 -13.93 -35.86 57.30
C TYR A 243 -13.31 -36.62 56.13
N GLY A 244 -12.87 -35.96 55.07
CA GLY A 244 -12.37 -34.59 54.94
C GLY A 244 -11.15 -34.69 54.05
#